data_AF-A0A9E1SB93-F1
#
_entry.id   AF-A0A9E1SB93-F1
#
_cell.length_a   1.000
_cell.length_b   1.000
_cell.length_c   1.000
_cell.angle_alpha   90.00
_cell.angle_beta   90.00
_cell.angle_gamma   90.00
#
_symmetry.space_group_name_H-M   'P 1'
#
loop_
_entity.id
_entity.type
_entity.pdbx_description
1 polymer ?
#
loop_
_entity_poly.entity_id
_entity_poly.type
_entity_poly.pdbx_seq_one_letter_code
_entity_poly.pdbx_strand_id
1 'polypeptide(L)'
;QLGMQKNTFVIFSSDNGGGASNKPLQGGKARMWEGGIRVPMIVAGPGIPGNSQCDLPVAQWDYLPTMHKLSGSEAPLPKDLDGVNLRSVLKKGNEGKLPKRDTGLVFHFPAYYTIPITSYRVGDYKLMRHLNTGEIKLFDVAKDIGETKDLSNSMPEKRDSMVRKLDAYLKKVGAWTMEEVYETRLDELNKWIGEKQQQISDCQKKLKNSPDDKQIKVQLKQAQDSLSKFQKTRSHVLANQSSSKWL
;
A
#
# COMPACT_ATOMS: atom_id res chain seq x y z
N GLN A 1 20.37 23.91 24.56
CA GLN A 1 21.73 23.95 25.14
C GLN A 1 22.83 24.12 24.08
N LEU A 2 22.77 23.48 22.89
CA LEU A 2 23.84 23.59 21.88
C LEU A 2 23.68 24.72 20.83
N GLY A 3 22.60 25.49 20.83
CA GLY A 3 22.38 26.57 19.85
C GLY A 3 22.08 26.12 18.41
N MET A 4 22.05 24.81 18.15
CA MET A 4 21.91 24.22 16.80
C MET A 4 20.53 24.41 16.16
N GLN A 5 19.51 24.85 16.93
CA GLN A 5 18.14 24.99 16.43
C GLN A 5 18.01 25.97 15.26
N LYS A 6 18.92 26.94 15.13
CA LYS A 6 18.96 27.90 14.02
C LYS A 6 19.60 27.35 12.74
N ASN A 7 20.17 26.13 12.80
CA ASN A 7 20.87 25.50 11.69
C ASN A 7 20.51 24.01 11.53
N THR A 8 19.38 23.57 12.11
CA THR A 8 18.97 22.16 12.10
C THR A 8 17.50 22.08 11.70
N PHE A 9 17.21 21.28 10.68
CA PHE A 9 15.85 20.85 10.40
C PHE A 9 15.58 19.55 11.15
N VAL A 10 14.41 19.47 11.79
CA VAL A 10 13.91 18.27 12.46
C VAL A 10 12.62 17.86 11.75
N ILE A 11 12.58 16.63 11.27
CA ILE A 11 11.39 16.02 10.67
C ILE A 11 10.97 14.86 11.58
N PHE A 12 9.76 14.93 12.11
CA PHE A 12 9.13 13.85 12.85
C PHE A 12 8.05 13.22 11.97
N SER A 13 8.08 11.90 11.79
CA SER A 13 7.07 11.16 11.03
C SER A 13 7.01 9.68 11.45
N SER A 14 6.17 8.89 10.78
CA SER A 14 6.01 7.43 10.94
C SER A 14 6.10 6.77 9.57
N ASP A 15 6.63 5.55 9.48
CA ASP A 15 6.77 4.78 8.23
C ASP A 15 5.41 4.35 7.63
N ASN A 16 4.45 4.03 8.49
CA ASN A 16 3.09 3.65 8.12
C ASN A 16 2.10 4.01 9.24
N GLY A 17 0.80 3.80 8.96
CA GLY A 17 -0.27 3.91 9.95
C GLY A 17 -0.13 2.96 11.13
N GLY A 18 -0.84 3.24 12.23
CA GLY A 18 -0.75 2.48 13.47
C GLY A 18 -1.39 1.10 13.40
N GLY A 19 -0.95 0.18 14.28
CA GLY A 19 -1.54 -1.16 14.44
C GLY A 19 -2.79 -1.18 15.35
N ALA A 20 -3.08 -0.07 16.02
CA ALA A 20 -4.27 0.12 16.86
C ALA A 20 -5.35 0.89 16.09
N SER A 21 -6.30 1.52 16.81
CA SER A 21 -7.32 2.37 16.19
C SER A 21 -6.71 3.63 15.59
N ASN A 22 -6.98 3.87 14.31
CA ASN A 22 -6.64 5.11 13.60
C ASN A 22 -7.87 6.00 13.34
N LYS A 23 -8.99 5.77 14.06
CA LYS A 23 -10.23 6.53 13.88
C LYS A 23 -9.97 8.06 13.92
N PRO A 24 -10.61 8.84 13.04
CA PRO A 24 -11.70 8.46 12.12
C PRO A 24 -11.24 7.76 10.83
N LEU A 25 -9.93 7.56 10.62
CA LEU A 25 -9.41 6.93 9.41
C LEU A 25 -9.75 5.43 9.36
N GLN A 26 -10.05 4.94 8.16
CA GLN A 26 -10.27 3.52 7.93
C GLN A 26 -8.95 2.77 7.80
N GLY A 27 -8.88 1.56 8.35
CA GLY A 27 -7.70 0.70 8.27
C GLY A 27 -6.56 1.08 9.23
N GLY A 28 -5.36 0.59 8.92
CA GLY A 28 -4.18 0.69 9.78
C GLY A 28 -2.97 0.08 9.09
N LYS A 29 -1.94 -0.26 9.87
CA LYS A 29 -0.70 -0.87 9.37
C LYS A 29 -0.97 -1.98 8.33
N ALA A 30 -0.20 -1.95 7.24
CA ALA A 30 -0.28 -2.87 6.11
C ALA A 30 -1.60 -2.81 5.29
N ARG A 31 -2.39 -1.75 5.44
CA ARG A 31 -3.61 -1.51 4.64
C ARG A 31 -3.46 -0.25 3.79
N MET A 32 -4.09 -0.22 2.61
CA MET A 32 -4.00 0.90 1.66
C MET A 32 -5.08 2.01 1.86
N TRP A 33 -5.86 1.88 2.93
CA TRP A 33 -6.82 2.91 3.39
C TRP A 33 -6.07 4.06 4.08
N GLU A 34 -6.71 5.22 4.27
CA GLU A 34 -6.09 6.41 4.86
C GLU A 34 -5.44 6.10 6.22
N GLY A 35 -6.02 5.24 7.04
CA GLY A 35 -5.46 4.86 8.34
C GLY A 35 -4.16 4.06 8.25
N GLY A 36 -3.83 3.50 7.08
CA GLY A 36 -2.57 2.79 6.84
C GLY A 36 -1.48 3.61 6.15
N ILE A 37 -1.86 4.66 5.40
CA ILE A 37 -0.91 5.48 4.60
C ILE A 37 -0.79 6.93 5.06
N ARG A 38 -1.78 7.48 5.77
CA ARG A 38 -1.72 8.83 6.34
C ARG A 38 -1.04 8.74 7.71
N VAL A 39 0.08 9.45 7.84
CA VAL A 39 0.95 9.44 9.02
C VAL A 39 1.16 10.88 9.52
N PRO A 40 1.50 11.07 10.81
CA PRO A 40 1.92 12.39 11.28
C PRO A 40 3.17 12.85 10.52
N MET A 41 3.25 14.14 10.25
CA MET A 41 4.45 14.81 9.77
C MET A 41 4.54 16.18 10.44
N ILE A 42 5.57 16.38 11.25
CA ILE A 42 5.87 17.66 11.90
C ILE A 42 7.28 18.05 11.48
N VAL A 43 7.45 19.29 11.01
CA VAL A 43 8.76 19.81 10.60
C VAL A 43 9.03 21.11 11.36
N ALA A 44 10.19 21.17 11.98
CA ALA A 44 10.72 22.37 12.63
C ALA A 44 12.09 22.70 12.05
N GLY A 45 12.42 23.97 11.91
CA GLY A 45 13.75 24.37 11.46
C GLY A 45 13.82 25.79 10.92
N PRO A 46 14.98 26.18 10.36
CA PRO A 46 15.25 27.55 9.91
C PRO A 46 14.24 28.04 8.88
N GLY A 47 13.61 29.18 9.16
CA GLY A 47 12.66 29.84 8.27
C GLY A 47 11.30 29.15 8.13
N ILE A 48 11.00 28.15 8.96
CA ILE A 48 9.68 27.56 9.09
C ILE A 48 8.93 28.32 10.19
N PRO A 49 7.80 29.00 9.88
CA PRO A 49 7.03 29.70 10.89
C PRO A 49 6.48 28.71 11.92
N GLY A 50 6.60 29.04 13.21
CA GLY A 50 5.91 28.30 14.27
C GLY A 50 4.39 28.38 14.10
N ASN A 51 3.67 27.35 14.57
CA ASN A 51 2.21 27.25 14.47
C ASN A 51 1.65 27.40 13.04
N SER A 52 2.44 27.01 12.03
CA SER A 52 1.98 26.92 10.64
C SER A 52 1.48 25.52 10.31
N GLN A 53 0.60 25.43 9.30
CA GLN A 53 -0.02 24.18 8.84
C GLN A 53 -0.02 24.14 7.31
N CYS A 54 0.05 22.93 6.75
CA CYS A 54 -0.10 22.65 5.33
C CYS A 54 -1.02 21.44 5.14
N ASP A 55 -2.13 21.63 4.44
CA ASP A 55 -3.13 20.60 4.14
C ASP A 55 -2.93 19.96 2.77
N LEU A 56 -1.97 20.45 1.98
CA LEU A 56 -1.63 19.88 0.69
C LEU A 56 -1.03 18.47 0.87
N PRO A 57 -1.44 17.47 0.06
CA PRO A 57 -0.99 16.10 0.22
C PRO A 57 0.48 15.94 -0.19
N VAL A 58 1.28 15.41 0.73
CA VAL A 58 2.70 15.08 0.56
C VAL A 58 2.94 13.61 0.90
N ALA A 59 4.09 13.07 0.50
CA ALA A 59 4.50 11.71 0.78
C ALA A 59 5.99 11.65 1.14
N GLN A 60 6.42 10.58 1.79
CA GLN A 60 7.79 10.47 2.31
C GLN A 60 8.87 10.49 1.23
N TRP A 61 8.55 10.07 0.00
CA TRP A 61 9.48 10.18 -1.13
C TRP A 61 9.74 11.64 -1.56
N ASP A 62 8.96 12.62 -1.08
CA ASP A 62 9.25 14.05 -1.23
C ASP A 62 10.42 14.51 -0.34
N TYR A 63 10.83 13.70 0.64
CA TYR A 63 11.89 14.06 1.58
C TYR A 63 13.23 14.19 0.86
N LEU A 64 13.54 13.30 -0.08
CA LEU A 64 14.80 13.35 -0.84
C LEU A 64 15.01 14.69 -1.56
N PRO A 65 14.13 15.14 -2.48
CA PRO A 65 14.30 16.41 -3.17
C PRO A 65 14.20 17.62 -2.23
N THR A 66 13.46 17.50 -1.12
CA THR A 66 13.37 18.56 -0.11
C THR A 66 14.66 18.71 0.66
N MET A 67 15.21 17.63 1.21
CA MET A 67 16.46 17.63 1.96
C MET A 67 17.64 18.05 1.09
N HIS A 68 17.67 17.58 -0.17
CA HIS A 68 18.63 18.04 -1.17
C HIS A 68 18.58 19.56 -1.34
N LYS A 69 17.38 20.15 -1.49
CA LYS A 69 17.26 21.61 -1.61
C LYS A 69 17.63 22.36 -0.32
N LEU A 70 17.29 21.80 0.84
CA LEU A 70 17.55 22.42 2.14
C LEU A 70 19.03 22.38 2.54
N SER A 71 19.78 21.34 2.13
CA SER A 71 21.22 21.23 2.39
C SER A 71 22.05 22.18 1.53
N GLY A 72 21.47 22.75 0.47
CA GLY A 72 22.20 23.57 -0.50
C GLY A 72 23.05 22.74 -1.47
N SER A 73 22.86 21.42 -1.54
CA SER A 73 23.58 20.58 -2.48
C SER A 73 23.29 20.97 -3.94
N GLU A 74 24.34 21.01 -4.74
CA GLU A 74 24.28 21.22 -6.19
C GLU A 74 24.46 19.92 -6.99
N ALA A 75 24.73 18.80 -6.30
CA ALA A 75 24.86 17.51 -6.94
C ALA A 75 23.56 17.13 -7.69
N PRO A 76 23.64 16.53 -8.88
CA PRO A 76 22.45 16.17 -9.63
C PRO A 76 21.65 15.10 -8.88
N LEU A 77 20.32 15.27 -8.83
CA LEU A 77 19.38 14.23 -8.44
C LEU A 77 19.03 13.34 -9.65
N PRO A 78 18.56 12.09 -9.42
CA PRO A 78 17.95 11.29 -10.47
C PRO A 78 16.84 12.06 -11.20
N LYS A 79 16.70 11.83 -12.51
CA LYS A 79 15.73 12.54 -13.36
C LYS A 79 14.30 12.03 -13.19
N ASP A 80 14.15 10.85 -12.61
CA ASP A 80 12.95 10.02 -12.53
C ASP A 80 12.40 9.94 -11.10
N LEU A 81 12.62 10.98 -10.28
CA LEU A 81 12.05 11.06 -8.95
C LEU A 81 10.54 11.37 -8.99
N ASP A 82 9.75 10.61 -8.22
CA ASP A 82 8.33 10.92 -7.98
C ASP A 82 8.13 12.03 -6.93
N GLY A 83 9.18 12.30 -6.15
CA GLY A 83 9.18 13.28 -5.08
C GLY A 83 9.22 14.72 -5.58
N VAL A 84 8.53 15.61 -4.88
CA VAL A 84 8.58 17.05 -5.13
C VAL A 84 9.16 17.80 -3.95
N ASN A 85 9.81 18.93 -4.22
CA ASN A 85 10.41 19.76 -3.18
C ASN A 85 9.34 20.50 -2.35
N LEU A 86 9.33 20.26 -1.04
CA LEU A 86 8.38 20.83 -0.08
C LEU A 86 8.78 22.21 0.46
N ARG A 87 9.94 22.77 0.08
CA ARG A 87 10.47 24.03 0.65
C ARG A 87 9.45 25.18 0.66
N SER A 88 8.61 25.30 -0.37
CA SER A 88 7.60 26.36 -0.42
C SER A 88 6.53 26.19 0.66
N VAL A 89 6.02 24.98 0.88
CA VAL A 89 4.98 24.72 1.88
C VAL A 89 5.54 24.71 3.29
N LEU A 90 6.79 24.30 3.46
CA LEU A 90 7.48 24.44 4.75
C LEU A 90 7.63 25.90 5.19
N LYS A 91 7.84 26.83 4.25
CA LYS A 91 8.02 28.26 4.58
C LYS A 91 6.72 29.05 4.69
N LYS A 92 5.69 28.64 3.96
CA LYS A 92 4.45 29.43 3.75
C LYS A 92 3.18 28.72 4.25
N GLY A 93 3.29 27.50 4.78
CA GLY A 93 2.14 26.69 5.15
C GLY A 93 1.17 26.52 3.96
N ASN A 94 -0.12 26.71 4.23
CA ASN A 94 -1.21 26.64 3.26
C ASN A 94 -1.12 27.67 2.11
N GLU A 95 -0.35 28.75 2.25
CA GLU A 95 -0.09 29.69 1.15
C GLU A 95 1.04 29.22 0.23
N GLY A 96 1.74 28.15 0.60
CA GLY A 96 2.77 27.52 -0.20
C GLY A 96 2.19 26.79 -1.42
N LYS A 97 3.05 26.53 -2.41
CA LYS A 97 2.68 25.75 -3.59
C LYS A 97 3.61 24.55 -3.73
N LEU A 98 3.04 23.39 -4.04
CA LEU A 98 3.82 22.22 -4.42
C LEU A 98 4.10 22.27 -5.94
N PRO A 99 5.29 21.82 -6.39
CA PRO A 99 5.50 21.49 -7.78
C PRO A 99 4.43 20.52 -8.28
N LYS A 100 4.07 20.64 -9.57
CA LYS A 100 3.15 19.70 -10.20
C LYS A 100 3.79 18.31 -10.21
N ARG A 101 3.05 17.31 -9.75
CA ARG A 101 3.40 15.90 -9.95
C ARG A 101 2.95 15.47 -11.34
N ASP A 102 3.72 14.59 -11.98
CA ASP A 102 3.34 14.01 -13.27
C ASP A 102 2.02 13.22 -13.18
N THR A 103 1.74 12.63 -12.01
CA THR A 103 0.59 11.76 -11.79
C THR A 103 -0.24 12.18 -10.57
N GLY A 104 0.19 11.76 -9.39
CA GLY A 104 -0.46 11.91 -8.09
C GLY A 104 0.35 11.15 -7.04
N LEU A 105 -0.28 10.75 -5.94
CA LEU A 105 0.33 9.84 -4.97
C LEU A 105 -0.12 8.42 -5.27
N VAL A 106 0.82 7.52 -5.57
CA VAL A 106 0.54 6.12 -5.90
C VAL A 106 1.16 5.22 -4.84
N PHE A 107 0.33 4.44 -4.16
CA PHE A 107 0.72 3.39 -3.22
C PHE A 107 0.30 2.06 -3.81
N HIS A 108 1.26 1.26 -4.25
CA HIS A 108 1.01 0.01 -4.96
C HIS A 108 1.52 -1.17 -4.13
N PHE A 109 0.60 -2.02 -3.66
CA PHE A 109 0.94 -3.18 -2.82
C PHE A 109 0.49 -4.50 -3.50
N PRO A 110 1.25 -5.00 -4.49
CA PRO A 110 0.91 -6.16 -5.29
C PRO A 110 1.35 -7.49 -4.64
N ALA A 111 1.13 -7.66 -3.33
CA ALA A 111 1.63 -8.82 -2.60
C ALA A 111 0.63 -9.37 -1.59
N TYR A 112 0.55 -10.70 -1.48
CA TYR A 112 -0.37 -11.44 -0.60
C TYR A 112 0.09 -11.49 0.88
N TYR A 113 0.63 -10.39 1.40
CA TYR A 113 0.81 -10.18 2.84
C TYR A 113 -0.49 -9.69 3.50
N THR A 114 -1.18 -8.78 2.82
CA THR A 114 -2.58 -8.41 3.08
C THR A 114 -3.36 -8.52 1.77
N ILE A 115 -4.58 -7.96 1.72
CA ILE A 115 -5.32 -7.88 0.47
C ILE A 115 -4.54 -6.97 -0.49
N PRO A 116 -4.08 -7.46 -1.66
CA PRO A 116 -3.32 -6.67 -2.62
C PRO A 116 -4.17 -5.53 -3.17
N ILE A 117 -3.73 -4.29 -2.97
CA ILE A 117 -4.47 -3.08 -3.34
C ILE A 117 -3.51 -2.05 -3.92
N THR A 118 -3.96 -1.34 -4.96
CA THR A 118 -3.38 -0.06 -5.36
C THR A 118 -4.25 1.08 -4.87
N SER A 119 -3.65 2.08 -4.25
CA SER A 119 -4.28 3.33 -3.83
C SER A 119 -3.65 4.49 -4.60
N TYR A 120 -4.48 5.33 -5.21
CA TYR A 120 -4.06 6.41 -6.08
C TYR A 120 -4.81 7.70 -5.76
N ARG A 121 -4.11 8.71 -5.28
CA ARG A 121 -4.70 10.01 -4.91
C ARG A 121 -4.28 11.12 -5.86
N VAL A 122 -5.25 11.87 -6.36
CA VAL A 122 -5.07 13.08 -7.16
C VAL A 122 -5.97 14.19 -6.61
N GLY A 123 -5.35 15.17 -5.95
CA GLY A 123 -6.08 16.21 -5.23
C GLY A 123 -6.96 15.60 -4.13
N ASP A 124 -8.25 15.92 -4.18
CA ASP A 124 -9.25 15.50 -3.19
C ASP A 124 -9.70 14.05 -3.37
N TYR A 125 -9.46 13.46 -4.53
CA TYR A 125 -9.99 12.14 -4.88
C TYR A 125 -8.95 11.05 -4.73
N LYS A 126 -9.39 9.93 -4.16
CA LYS A 126 -8.60 8.71 -4.00
C LYS A 126 -9.32 7.55 -4.67
N LEU A 127 -8.63 6.88 -5.58
CA LEU A 127 -9.06 5.65 -6.24
C LEU A 127 -8.37 4.46 -5.58
N MET A 128 -9.10 3.39 -5.30
CA MET A 128 -8.55 2.13 -4.82
C MET A 128 -8.91 1.01 -5.80
N ARG A 129 -7.91 0.21 -6.20
CA ARG A 129 -8.08 -0.99 -7.03
C ARG A 129 -7.73 -2.23 -6.22
N HIS A 130 -8.68 -3.15 -6.09
CA HIS A 130 -8.47 -4.45 -5.49
C HIS A 130 -7.83 -5.41 -6.50
N LEU A 131 -6.56 -5.76 -6.31
CA LEU A 131 -5.76 -6.47 -7.32
C LEU A 131 -6.12 -7.95 -7.48
N ASN A 132 -7.03 -8.49 -6.65
CA ASN A 132 -7.56 -9.85 -6.83
C ASN A 132 -8.95 -9.88 -7.47
N THR A 133 -9.63 -8.75 -7.67
CA THR A 133 -11.02 -8.78 -8.19
C THR A 133 -11.26 -7.77 -9.30
N GLY A 134 -10.37 -6.79 -9.47
CA GLY A 134 -10.57 -5.65 -10.35
C GLY A 134 -11.47 -4.57 -9.74
N GLU A 135 -12.06 -4.79 -8.57
CA GLU A 135 -12.97 -3.83 -7.94
C GLU A 135 -12.30 -2.46 -7.78
N ILE A 136 -12.98 -1.44 -8.30
CA ILE A 136 -12.57 -0.05 -8.18
C ILE A 136 -13.50 0.67 -7.21
N LYS A 137 -12.91 1.34 -6.23
CA LYS A 137 -13.60 2.30 -5.37
C LYS A 137 -13.04 3.70 -5.57
N LEU A 138 -13.89 4.71 -5.41
CA LEU A 138 -13.53 6.11 -5.54
C LEU A 138 -14.06 6.89 -4.34
N PHE A 139 -13.21 7.67 -3.68
CA PHE A 139 -13.57 8.46 -2.51
C PHE A 139 -13.15 9.93 -2.71
N ASP A 140 -13.95 10.86 -2.20
CA ASP A 140 -13.57 12.27 -1.99
C ASP A 140 -12.99 12.39 -0.57
N VAL A 141 -11.69 12.13 -0.41
CA VAL A 141 -11.03 12.05 0.90
C VAL A 141 -10.78 13.43 1.54
N ALA A 142 -11.06 14.52 0.83
CA ALA A 142 -11.09 15.85 1.41
C ALA A 142 -12.37 16.07 2.24
N LYS A 143 -13.49 15.47 1.82
CA LYS A 143 -14.79 15.58 2.51
C LYS A 143 -15.15 14.34 3.34
N ASP A 144 -14.60 13.18 2.98
CA ASP A 144 -14.86 11.89 3.62
C ASP A 144 -13.52 11.20 3.96
N ILE A 145 -12.87 11.71 5.01
CA ILE A 145 -11.57 11.21 5.49
C ILE A 145 -11.62 9.74 5.95
N GLY A 146 -12.82 9.25 6.27
CA GLY A 146 -13.06 7.88 6.70
C GLY A 146 -13.28 6.90 5.54
N GLU A 147 -13.31 7.37 4.29
CA GLU A 147 -13.53 6.55 3.09
C GLU A 147 -14.82 5.70 3.18
N THR A 148 -15.88 6.32 3.70
CA THR A 148 -17.16 5.67 4.01
C THR A 148 -18.12 5.60 2.84
N LYS A 149 -18.00 6.51 1.85
CA LYS A 149 -18.91 6.61 0.71
C LYS A 149 -18.17 6.37 -0.61
N ASP A 150 -18.39 5.20 -1.19
CA ASP A 150 -17.89 4.90 -2.54
C ASP A 150 -18.68 5.68 -3.61
N LEU A 151 -17.95 6.44 -4.42
CA LEU A 151 -18.42 7.27 -5.52
C LEU A 151 -18.15 6.65 -6.90
N SER A 152 -17.60 5.43 -6.96
CA SER A 152 -17.23 4.76 -8.21
C SER A 152 -18.38 4.67 -9.22
N ASN A 153 -19.60 4.43 -8.74
CA ASN A 153 -20.81 4.34 -9.57
C ASN A 153 -21.47 5.70 -9.84
N SER A 154 -21.35 6.66 -8.93
CA SER A 154 -21.96 7.98 -9.07
C SER A 154 -21.09 9.00 -9.81
N MET A 155 -19.79 8.71 -9.95
CA MET A 155 -18.82 9.54 -10.67
C MET A 155 -17.98 8.70 -11.67
N PRO A 156 -18.60 8.00 -12.62
CA PRO A 156 -17.91 7.07 -13.51
C PRO A 156 -16.85 7.76 -14.39
N GLU A 157 -17.11 8.96 -14.91
CA GLU A 157 -16.13 9.69 -15.72
C GLU A 157 -14.85 10.02 -14.96
N LYS A 158 -14.98 10.42 -13.69
CA LYS A 158 -13.85 10.71 -12.79
C LYS A 158 -13.08 9.44 -12.48
N ARG A 159 -13.80 8.36 -12.13
CA ARG A 159 -13.24 7.02 -11.90
C ARG A 159 -12.41 6.58 -13.11
N ASP A 160 -12.98 6.60 -14.30
CA ASP A 160 -12.34 6.09 -15.52
C ASP A 160 -11.15 6.95 -15.95
N SER A 161 -11.24 8.27 -15.76
CA SER A 161 -10.11 9.17 -15.99
C SER A 161 -8.94 8.88 -15.05
N MET A 162 -9.22 8.61 -13.76
CA MET A 162 -8.20 8.24 -12.79
C MET A 162 -7.62 6.84 -13.07
N VAL A 163 -8.45 5.86 -13.45
CA VAL A 163 -8.02 4.53 -13.88
C VAL A 163 -7.01 4.63 -15.03
N ARG A 164 -7.35 5.34 -16.11
CA ARG A 164 -6.44 5.52 -17.26
C ARG A 164 -5.10 6.14 -16.88
N LYS A 165 -5.11 7.14 -15.99
CA LYS A 165 -3.86 7.78 -15.50
C LYS A 165 -3.03 6.83 -14.64
N LEU A 166 -3.69 6.05 -13.78
CA LEU A 166 -3.03 5.05 -12.95
C LEU A 166 -2.38 3.97 -13.81
N ASP A 167 -3.11 3.42 -14.79
CA ASP A 167 -2.59 2.37 -15.67
C ASP A 167 -1.39 2.85 -16.50
N ALA A 168 -1.46 4.07 -17.04
CA ALA A 168 -0.35 4.67 -17.74
C ALA A 168 0.89 4.82 -16.84
N TYR A 169 0.70 5.19 -15.58
CA TYR A 169 1.80 5.30 -14.62
C TYR A 169 2.40 3.94 -14.24
N LEU A 170 1.56 2.98 -13.85
CA LEU A 170 2.01 1.63 -13.46
C LEU A 170 2.80 0.98 -14.61
N LYS A 171 2.33 1.14 -15.85
CA LYS A 171 3.06 0.71 -17.05
C LYS A 171 4.40 1.44 -17.20
N LYS A 172 4.43 2.77 -17.03
CA LYS A 172 5.66 3.58 -17.16
C LYS A 172 6.75 3.11 -16.20
N VAL A 173 6.39 2.76 -14.96
CA VAL A 173 7.36 2.39 -13.91
C VAL A 173 7.62 0.87 -13.82
N GLY A 174 7.01 0.07 -14.72
CA GLY A 174 7.14 -1.39 -14.69
C GLY A 174 6.62 -2.01 -13.40
N ALA A 175 5.53 -1.46 -12.84
CA ALA A 175 4.91 -2.00 -11.64
C ALA A 175 4.28 -3.37 -11.91
N TRP A 176 4.28 -4.25 -10.90
CA TRP A 176 3.64 -5.56 -11.00
C TRP A 176 2.15 -5.45 -11.34
N THR A 177 1.76 -6.28 -12.27
CA THR A 177 0.41 -6.41 -12.80
C THR A 177 -0.44 -7.32 -11.91
N MET A 178 -1.75 -7.31 -12.13
CA MET A 178 -2.65 -8.27 -11.47
C MET A 178 -2.39 -9.71 -11.92
N GLU A 179 -1.89 -9.90 -13.14
CA GLU A 179 -1.47 -11.21 -13.66
C GLU A 179 -0.29 -11.75 -12.85
N GLU A 180 0.76 -10.94 -12.64
CA GLU A 180 1.91 -11.31 -11.80
C GLU A 180 1.52 -11.57 -10.34
N VAL A 181 0.56 -10.79 -9.80
CA VAL A 181 -0.03 -11.02 -8.48
C VAL A 181 -0.66 -12.41 -8.40
N TYR A 182 -1.38 -12.84 -9.44
CA TYR A 182 -1.99 -14.16 -9.48
C TYR A 182 -1.00 -15.29 -9.65
N GLU A 183 -0.08 -15.17 -10.61
CA GLU A 183 0.94 -16.18 -10.88
C GLU A 183 1.74 -16.47 -9.61
N THR A 184 2.26 -15.42 -8.97
CA THR A 184 3.01 -15.54 -7.72
C THR A 184 2.18 -16.24 -6.64
N ARG A 185 0.89 -15.91 -6.52
CA ARG A 185 0.02 -16.52 -5.52
C ARG A 185 -0.29 -17.98 -5.81
N LEU A 186 -0.50 -18.32 -7.07
CA LEU A 186 -0.75 -19.70 -7.48
C LEU A 186 0.50 -20.54 -7.25
N ASP A 187 1.69 -20.02 -7.52
CA ASP A 187 2.96 -20.69 -7.27
C ASP A 187 3.18 -20.98 -5.78
N GLU A 188 2.95 -19.98 -4.91
CA GLU A 188 2.98 -20.17 -3.46
C GLU A 188 2.01 -21.28 -3.00
N LEU A 189 0.77 -21.22 -3.47
CA LEU A 189 -0.27 -22.19 -3.09
C LEU A 189 0.06 -23.59 -3.60
N ASN A 190 0.55 -23.73 -4.84
CA ASN A 190 0.96 -25.00 -5.42
C ASN A 190 2.09 -25.63 -4.62
N LYS A 191 3.09 -24.83 -4.23
CA LYS A 191 4.19 -25.25 -3.37
C LYS A 191 3.67 -25.76 -2.02
N TRP A 192 2.87 -24.97 -1.32
CA TRP A 192 2.34 -25.36 0.00
C TRP A 192 1.40 -26.57 -0.07
N ILE A 193 0.63 -26.71 -1.14
CA ILE A 193 -0.20 -27.89 -1.38
C ILE A 193 0.69 -29.13 -1.50
N GLY A 194 1.74 -29.07 -2.31
CA GLY A 194 2.71 -30.17 -2.47
C GLY A 194 3.37 -30.55 -1.15
N GLU A 195 3.83 -29.56 -0.38
CA GLU A 195 4.41 -29.76 0.96
C GLU A 195 3.44 -30.46 1.92
N LYS A 196 2.15 -30.05 1.93
CA LYS A 196 1.15 -30.68 2.80
C LYS A 196 0.75 -32.07 2.33
N GLN A 197 0.69 -32.32 1.03
CA GLN A 197 0.48 -33.67 0.48
C GLN A 197 1.60 -34.63 0.90
N GLN A 198 2.85 -34.17 0.80
CA GLN A 198 4.01 -34.94 1.25
C GLN A 198 3.96 -35.20 2.76
N GLN A 199 3.68 -34.18 3.56
CA GLN A 199 3.54 -34.30 5.02
C GLN A 199 2.46 -35.33 5.41
N ILE A 200 1.31 -35.32 4.71
CA ILE A 200 0.23 -36.30 4.91
C ILE A 200 0.71 -37.71 4.59
N SER A 201 1.39 -37.91 3.45
CA SER A 201 1.94 -39.22 3.07
C SER A 201 2.90 -39.75 4.13
N ASP A 202 3.78 -38.91 4.66
CA ASP A 202 4.77 -39.31 5.65
C ASP A 202 4.12 -39.62 7.01
N CYS A 203 3.13 -38.84 7.45
CA CYS A 203 2.34 -39.16 8.64
C CYS A 203 1.60 -40.50 8.49
N GLN A 204 0.99 -40.75 7.33
CA GLN A 204 0.31 -42.02 7.05
C GLN A 204 1.27 -43.21 7.07
N LYS A 205 2.48 -43.08 6.50
CA LYS A 205 3.52 -44.12 6.56
C LYS A 205 3.93 -44.43 8.01
N LYS A 206 4.16 -43.39 8.83
CA LYS A 206 4.54 -43.59 10.24
C LYS A 206 3.42 -44.25 11.05
N LEU A 207 2.16 -43.88 10.81
CA LEU A 207 1.01 -44.50 11.49
C LEU A 207 0.81 -45.98 11.14
N LYS A 208 1.30 -46.46 9.99
CA LYS A 208 1.30 -47.92 9.70
C LYS A 208 2.16 -48.70 10.70
N ASN A 209 3.28 -48.10 11.15
CA ASN A 209 4.21 -48.72 12.09
C ASN A 209 3.86 -48.40 13.55
N SER A 210 3.12 -47.33 13.80
CA SER A 210 2.72 -46.89 15.15
C SER A 210 1.28 -46.37 15.15
N PRO A 211 0.27 -47.26 15.05
CA PRO A 211 -1.13 -46.87 14.83
C PRO A 211 -1.73 -45.99 15.92
N ASP A 212 -1.20 -46.05 17.14
CA ASP A 212 -1.73 -45.33 18.30
C ASP A 212 -0.94 -44.07 18.68
N ASP A 213 0.04 -43.67 17.86
CA ASP A 213 0.80 -42.46 18.09
C ASP A 213 -0.10 -41.22 17.96
N LYS A 214 -0.43 -40.63 19.12
CA LYS A 214 -1.29 -39.44 19.21
C LYS A 214 -0.66 -38.22 18.56
N GLN A 215 0.66 -38.06 18.64
CA GLN A 215 1.35 -36.89 18.08
C GLN A 215 1.29 -36.90 16.56
N ILE A 216 1.51 -38.06 15.93
CA ILE A 216 1.43 -38.20 14.48
C ILE A 216 -0.02 -38.01 13.99
N LYS A 217 -1.02 -38.51 14.73
CA LYS A 217 -2.45 -38.27 14.41
C LYS A 217 -2.79 -36.77 14.40
N VAL A 218 -2.29 -36.00 15.37
CA VAL A 218 -2.48 -34.54 15.42
C VAL A 218 -1.81 -33.85 14.22
N GLN A 219 -0.56 -34.20 13.92
CA GLN A 219 0.16 -33.64 12.77
C GLN A 219 -0.55 -33.93 11.44
N LEU A 220 -1.05 -35.16 11.26
CA LEU A 220 -1.81 -35.57 10.08
C LEU A 220 -3.05 -34.69 9.90
N LYS A 221 -3.83 -34.53 10.99
CA LYS A 221 -5.04 -33.71 10.96
C LYS A 221 -4.74 -32.25 10.61
N GLN A 222 -3.73 -31.66 11.24
CA GLN A 222 -3.30 -30.28 10.94
C GLN A 222 -2.84 -30.12 9.47
N ALA A 223 -2.15 -31.11 8.93
CA ALA A 223 -1.71 -31.10 7.54
C ALA A 223 -2.90 -31.21 6.56
N GLN A 224 -3.87 -32.07 6.85
CA GLN A 224 -5.12 -32.20 6.08
C GLN A 224 -5.95 -30.92 6.09
N ASP A 225 -6.10 -30.29 7.26
CA ASP A 225 -6.85 -29.03 7.39
C ASP A 225 -6.17 -27.89 6.62
N SER A 226 -4.84 -27.82 6.69
CA SER A 226 -4.04 -26.86 5.92
C SER A 226 -4.17 -27.09 4.41
N LEU A 227 -4.08 -28.35 3.96
CA LEU A 227 -4.24 -28.74 2.56
C LEU A 227 -5.60 -28.30 2.01
N SER A 228 -6.69 -28.62 2.73
CA SER A 228 -8.04 -28.22 2.35
C SER A 228 -8.19 -26.70 2.24
N LYS A 229 -7.63 -25.95 3.19
CA LYS A 229 -7.61 -24.48 3.17
C LYS A 229 -6.85 -23.94 1.95
N PHE A 230 -5.68 -24.49 1.62
CA PHE A 230 -4.88 -24.03 0.48
C PHE A 230 -5.56 -24.36 -0.84
N GLN A 231 -6.15 -25.54 -0.98
CA GLN A 231 -6.91 -25.93 -2.17
C GLN A 231 -8.12 -25.01 -2.38
N LYS A 232 -8.91 -24.73 -1.33
CA LYS A 232 -10.02 -23.78 -1.40
C LYS A 232 -9.56 -22.38 -1.80
N THR A 233 -8.47 -21.90 -1.19
CA THR A 233 -7.90 -20.59 -1.53
C THR A 233 -7.47 -20.54 -2.99
N ARG A 234 -6.78 -21.57 -3.48
CA ARG A 234 -6.36 -21.68 -4.88
C ARG A 234 -7.54 -21.65 -5.84
N SER A 235 -8.62 -22.37 -5.53
CA SER A 235 -9.84 -22.33 -6.35
C SER A 235 -10.46 -20.93 -6.41
N HIS A 236 -10.45 -20.18 -5.31
CA HIS A 236 -10.91 -18.78 -5.32
C HIS A 236 -10.00 -17.88 -6.16
N VAL A 237 -8.67 -18.05 -6.08
CA VAL A 237 -7.72 -17.29 -6.89
C VAL A 237 -7.97 -17.52 -8.38
N LEU A 238 -8.12 -18.79 -8.80
CA LEU A 238 -8.42 -19.15 -10.18
C LEU A 238 -9.78 -18.58 -10.65
N ALA A 239 -10.81 -18.69 -9.81
CA ALA A 239 -12.13 -18.16 -10.14
C ALA A 239 -12.11 -16.63 -10.33
N ASN A 240 -11.36 -15.92 -9.49
CA ASN A 240 -11.17 -14.50 -9.65
C ASN A 240 -10.40 -14.20 -10.94
N GLN A 241 -9.27 -14.86 -11.19
CA GLN A 241 -8.46 -14.68 -12.40
C GLN A 241 -9.29 -14.85 -13.68
N SER A 242 -10.22 -15.81 -13.72
CA SER A 242 -11.11 -16.06 -14.86
C SER A 242 -12.37 -15.18 -14.92
N SER A 243 -12.60 -14.29 -13.94
CA SER A 243 -13.75 -13.39 -13.92
C SER A 243 -13.74 -12.49 -15.17
N SER A 244 -14.86 -11.86 -15.53
CA SER A 244 -14.92 -10.80 -16.55
C SER A 244 -14.99 -9.40 -15.95
N LYS A 245 -14.99 -9.29 -14.61
CA LYS A 245 -15.08 -8.01 -13.86
C LYS A 245 -13.82 -7.13 -13.96
N TRP A 246 -12.92 -7.45 -14.87
CA TRP A 246 -11.65 -6.76 -15.13
C TRP A 246 -11.80 -5.56 -16.06
N LEU A 247 -12.87 -5.57 -16.87
CA LEU A 247 -13.13 -4.65 -17.97
C LEU A 247 -14.10 -3.54 -17.54
#